data_AF-A0A7W8KI10-F1
#
_entry.id   AF-A0A7W8KI10-F1
#
_cell.length_a   1.000
_cell.length_b   1.000
_cell.length_c   1.000
_cell.angle_alpha   90.00
_cell.angle_beta   90.00
_cell.angle_gamma   90.00
#
_symmetry.space_group_name_H-M   'P 1'
#
loop_
_entity.id
_entity.type
_entity.pdbx_description
1 polymer ?
#
loop_
_entity_poly.entity_id
_entity_poly.type
_entity_poly.pdbx_seq_one_letter_code
_entity_poly.pdbx_strand_id
1 'polypeptide(L)'
;MKAQQRQFWVPPGAPVLPSPGEALQDVVLLQAVTHTLHQQLLSPTRIRGGLLFGYQEQHTLHVLLASTAGAPTWYPDTPRDVLQIDPRFTVGWSEALATLWPGRVDWIGNWIIHPDSQSAAAKHDHRLVRQGHTLGVLDDRSILLIPSWNEGVLEFRSYTLDQEGQAEELPCRVGPRSPLEVMQTLSTARDARMESSPEH
;
A
#
# COMPACT_ATOMS: atom_id res chain seq x y z
N MET A 1 11.49 -2.78 26.15
CA MET A 1 10.66 -1.56 26.22
C MET A 1 9.33 -1.88 25.55
N LYS A 2 8.19 -1.80 26.26
CA LYS A 2 6.87 -2.01 25.64
C LYS A 2 6.47 -0.71 24.94
N ALA A 3 6.27 -0.74 23.63
CA ALA A 3 5.78 0.40 22.87
C ALA A 3 4.37 0.74 23.36
N GLN A 4 4.19 1.97 23.84
CA GLN A 4 2.91 2.46 24.32
C GLN A 4 2.01 2.72 23.11
N GLN A 5 1.04 1.84 22.90
CA GLN A 5 0.09 1.90 21.79
C GLN A 5 -0.72 3.21 21.93
N ARG A 6 -0.50 4.17 21.04
CA ARG A 6 -1.26 5.43 21.01
C ARG A 6 -2.68 5.11 20.58
N GLN A 7 -3.65 5.36 21.46
CA GLN A 7 -5.07 5.32 21.10
C GLN A 7 -5.39 6.58 20.29
N PHE A 8 -5.52 6.40 18.97
CA PHE A 8 -6.07 7.43 18.10
C PHE A 8 -7.60 7.40 18.19
N TRP A 9 -8.24 8.58 18.17
CA TRP A 9 -9.69 8.67 18.11
C TRP A 9 -10.17 8.11 16.76
N VAL A 10 -11.09 7.14 16.80
CA VAL A 10 -11.66 6.49 15.62
C VAL A 10 -13.14 6.88 15.53
N PRO A 11 -13.62 7.48 14.43
CA PRO A 11 -15.03 7.79 14.25
C PRO A 11 -15.91 6.54 14.34
N PRO A 12 -17.13 6.62 14.92
CA PRO A 12 -18.09 5.52 14.88
C PRO A 12 -18.39 5.10 13.43
N GLY A 13 -18.26 3.80 13.12
CA GLY A 13 -18.49 3.27 11.76
C GLY A 13 -17.28 3.37 10.82
N ALA A 14 -16.14 3.88 11.29
CA ALA A 14 -14.87 3.65 10.60
C ALA A 14 -14.62 2.13 10.54
N PRO A 15 -14.06 1.61 9.45
CA PRO A 15 -13.69 0.21 9.38
C PRO A 15 -12.76 -0.08 10.54
N VAL A 16 -12.97 -1.25 11.12
CA VAL A 16 -12.12 -1.77 12.18
C VAL A 16 -10.74 -1.87 11.54
N LEU A 17 -9.80 -1.05 12.00
CA LEU A 17 -8.38 -1.28 11.73
C LEU A 17 -8.15 -2.76 12.02
N PRO A 18 -7.50 -3.52 11.11
CA PRO A 18 -7.31 -4.95 11.28
C PRO A 18 -6.85 -5.22 12.70
N SER A 19 -7.58 -6.12 13.36
CA SER A 19 -7.30 -6.52 14.73
C SER A 19 -5.80 -6.85 14.80
N PRO A 20 -5.04 -6.27 15.73
CA PRO A 20 -3.63 -6.61 15.87
C PRO A 20 -3.47 -8.13 15.96
N GLY A 21 -2.84 -8.74 14.95
CA GLY A 21 -2.55 -10.18 14.93
C GLY A 21 -3.04 -10.98 13.72
N GLU A 22 -3.89 -10.44 12.84
CA GLU A 22 -4.23 -11.14 11.59
C GLU A 22 -3.14 -10.90 10.53
N ALA A 23 -2.26 -11.89 10.35
CA ALA A 23 -1.23 -11.85 9.32
C ALA A 23 -1.84 -11.74 7.92
N LEU A 24 -1.22 -10.91 7.07
CA LEU A 24 -1.55 -10.81 5.66
C LEU A 24 -1.19 -12.11 4.94
N GLN A 25 -2.08 -12.59 4.07
CA GLN A 25 -1.89 -13.81 3.29
C GLN A 25 -1.82 -13.53 1.79
N ASP A 26 -2.45 -12.47 1.30
CA ASP A 26 -2.47 -12.16 -0.12
C ASP A 26 -2.70 -10.67 -0.42
N VAL A 27 -2.29 -10.28 -1.61
CA VAL A 27 -2.43 -8.91 -2.14
C VAL A 27 -3.26 -8.94 -3.42
N VAL A 28 -4.26 -8.06 -3.49
CA VAL A 28 -5.11 -7.85 -4.66
C VAL A 28 -4.92 -6.44 -5.18
N LEU A 29 -4.40 -6.31 -6.39
CA LEU A 29 -4.25 -5.03 -7.09
C LEU A 29 -5.50 -4.72 -7.91
N LEU A 30 -6.03 -3.50 -7.79
CA LEU A 30 -7.03 -3.02 -8.74
C LEU A 30 -6.43 -2.76 -10.13
N GLN A 31 -7.25 -2.88 -11.16
CA GLN A 31 -6.84 -2.62 -12.54
C GLN A 31 -6.27 -1.20 -12.76
N ALA A 32 -6.75 -0.21 -12.00
CA ALA A 32 -6.22 1.15 -12.06
C ALA A 32 -4.77 1.25 -11.53
N VAL A 33 -4.44 0.45 -10.51
CA VAL A 33 -3.09 0.36 -9.94
C VAL A 33 -2.15 -0.27 -10.96
N THR A 34 -2.54 -1.38 -11.57
CA THR A 34 -1.72 -2.06 -12.57
C THR A 34 -1.48 -1.17 -13.78
N HIS A 35 -2.50 -0.43 -14.25
CA HIS A 35 -2.33 0.56 -15.31
C HIS A 35 -1.32 1.65 -14.93
N THR A 36 -1.44 2.21 -13.72
CA THR A 36 -0.54 3.26 -13.23
C THR A 36 0.91 2.77 -13.16
N LEU A 37 1.14 1.60 -12.58
CA LEU A 37 2.48 1.02 -12.45
C LEU A 37 3.07 0.61 -13.80
N HIS A 38 2.25 0.13 -14.73
CA HIS A 38 2.66 -0.12 -16.10
C HIS A 38 3.16 1.15 -16.78
N GLN A 39 2.45 2.28 -16.65
CA GLN A 39 2.92 3.56 -17.19
C GLN A 39 4.24 4.02 -16.56
N GLN A 40 4.44 3.76 -15.27
CA GLN A 40 5.70 4.07 -14.60
C GLN A 40 6.86 3.22 -15.13
N LEU A 41 6.63 1.93 -15.41
CA LEU A 41 7.64 1.02 -15.97
C LEU A 41 8.07 1.38 -17.40
N LEU A 42 7.18 1.97 -18.19
CA LEU A 42 7.47 2.42 -19.55
C LEU A 42 8.27 3.74 -19.58
N SER A 43 8.35 4.45 -18.46
CA SER A 43 9.02 5.73 -18.40
C SER A 43 10.55 5.54 -18.32
N PRO A 44 11.34 6.24 -19.15
CA PRO A 44 12.78 5.98 -19.24
C PRO A 44 13.53 6.22 -17.92
N THR A 45 14.38 5.23 -17.61
CA THR A 45 15.57 5.24 -16.73
C THR A 45 15.51 6.15 -15.51
N ARG A 46 15.03 5.60 -14.38
CA ARG A 46 15.35 5.97 -13.00
C ARG A 46 14.76 4.90 -12.08
N ILE A 47 15.43 4.59 -10.97
CA ILE A 47 14.75 3.92 -9.85
C ILE A 47 13.63 4.84 -9.40
N ARG A 48 12.41 4.30 -9.26
CA ARG A 48 11.24 5.07 -8.85
C ARG A 48 10.59 4.40 -7.67
N GLY A 49 9.94 5.20 -6.84
CA GLY A 49 9.12 4.69 -5.78
C GLY A 49 7.93 5.60 -5.51
N GLY A 50 7.01 5.07 -4.73
CA GLY A 50 5.80 5.80 -4.38
C GLY A 50 4.94 5.07 -3.39
N LEU A 51 3.77 5.66 -3.14
CA LEU A 51 2.86 5.24 -2.08
C LEU A 51 1.79 4.31 -2.63
N LEU A 52 1.37 3.36 -1.81
CA LEU A 52 0.22 2.51 -2.04
C LEU A 52 -0.87 2.83 -1.03
N PHE A 53 -2.10 2.92 -1.52
CA PHE A 53 -3.28 3.14 -0.69
C PHE A 53 -4.31 2.07 -0.93
N GLY A 54 -4.97 1.65 0.14
CA GLY A 54 -5.88 0.53 0.08
C GLY A 54 -6.54 0.24 1.42
N TYR A 55 -7.11 -0.95 1.52
CA TYR A 55 -7.76 -1.44 2.73
C TYR A 55 -7.50 -2.93 2.91
N GLN A 56 -7.62 -3.40 4.13
CA GLN A 56 -7.54 -4.83 4.45
C GLN A 56 -8.96 -5.39 4.68
N GLU A 57 -9.23 -6.54 4.07
CA GLU A 57 -10.43 -7.34 4.31
C GLU A 57 -9.96 -8.74 4.73
N GLN A 58 -10.14 -9.09 6.01
CA GLN A 58 -9.59 -10.31 6.60
C GLN A 58 -8.07 -10.40 6.41
N HIS A 59 -7.58 -11.42 5.72
CA HIS A 59 -6.17 -11.65 5.43
C HIS A 59 -5.70 -11.08 4.09
N THR A 60 -6.61 -10.42 3.35
CA THR A 60 -6.33 -9.89 2.02
C THR A 60 -6.13 -8.38 2.05
N LEU A 61 -5.02 -7.92 1.50
CA LEU A 61 -4.77 -6.50 1.29
C LEU A 61 -5.20 -6.07 -0.11
N HIS A 62 -6.17 -5.15 -0.18
CA HIS A 62 -6.67 -4.60 -1.43
C HIS A 62 -5.99 -3.27 -1.73
N VAL A 63 -5.15 -3.25 -2.76
CA VAL A 63 -4.46 -2.03 -3.23
C VAL A 63 -5.35 -1.33 -4.25
N LEU A 64 -5.81 -0.14 -3.89
CA LEU A 64 -6.74 0.66 -4.72
C LEU A 64 -6.04 1.69 -5.57
N LEU A 65 -4.97 2.29 -5.04
CA LEU A 65 -4.27 3.41 -5.67
C LEU A 65 -2.77 3.27 -5.50
N ALA A 66 -2.04 3.69 -6.53
CA ALA A 66 -0.61 3.95 -6.48
C ALA A 66 -0.36 5.41 -6.85
N SER A 67 0.54 6.07 -6.13
CA SER A 67 0.97 7.44 -6.40
C SER A 67 2.48 7.55 -6.32
N THR A 68 3.08 8.67 -6.76
CA THR A 68 4.51 8.94 -6.57
C THR A 68 4.83 9.27 -5.10
N ALA A 69 6.10 9.19 -4.69
CA ALA A 69 6.54 9.54 -3.32
C ALA A 69 6.59 11.07 -3.03
N GLY A 70 5.96 11.88 -3.87
CA GLY A 70 6.01 13.34 -3.82
C GLY A 70 5.73 13.99 -5.18
N ALA A 71 5.53 15.32 -5.16
CA ALA A 71 5.46 16.12 -6.38
C ALA A 71 6.88 16.39 -6.93
N PRO A 72 7.17 16.06 -8.20
CA PRO A 72 8.52 16.26 -8.77
C PRO A 72 9.04 17.70 -8.67
N THR A 73 8.14 18.67 -8.76
CA THR A 73 8.47 20.10 -8.72
C THR A 73 8.92 20.61 -7.35
N TRP A 74 8.70 19.84 -6.27
CA TRP A 74 9.11 20.23 -4.92
C TRP A 74 10.60 19.97 -4.66
N TYR A 75 11.28 19.23 -5.55
CA TYR A 75 12.63 18.72 -5.33
C TYR A 75 13.52 18.85 -6.57
N PRO A 76 13.77 20.05 -7.09
CA PRO A 76 14.52 20.22 -8.34
C PRO A 76 15.96 19.68 -8.26
N ASP A 77 16.61 19.67 -7.08
CA ASP A 77 18.05 19.41 -6.97
C ASP A 77 18.45 18.37 -5.90
N THR A 78 17.49 17.69 -5.28
CA THR A 78 17.79 16.73 -4.21
C THR A 78 17.70 15.29 -4.73
N PRO A 79 18.82 14.54 -4.80
CA PRO A 79 18.73 13.11 -5.05
C PRO A 79 17.95 12.46 -3.90
N ARG A 80 16.82 11.85 -4.22
CA ARG A 80 15.98 11.14 -3.23
C ARG A 80 16.24 9.65 -3.32
N ASP A 81 16.39 9.04 -2.15
CA ASP A 81 16.26 7.60 -2.02
C ASP A 81 14.81 7.21 -2.36
N VAL A 82 14.63 6.05 -3.01
CA VAL A 82 13.31 5.58 -3.45
C VAL A 82 12.38 5.21 -2.31
N LEU A 83 12.95 4.95 -1.11
CA LEU A 83 12.19 4.76 0.12
C LEU A 83 11.97 6.08 0.88
N GLN A 84 12.55 7.19 0.44
CA GLN A 84 12.33 8.48 1.08
C GLN A 84 10.97 9.01 0.67
N ILE A 85 10.05 9.11 1.64
CA ILE A 85 8.69 9.63 1.46
C ILE A 85 8.62 11.06 2.00
N ASP A 86 7.93 11.96 1.29
CA ASP A 86 7.61 13.27 1.87
C ASP A 86 6.36 13.14 2.75
N PRO A 87 6.47 13.31 4.08
CA PRO A 87 5.33 13.15 4.97
C PRO A 87 4.20 14.13 4.66
N ARG A 88 4.49 15.33 4.12
CA ARG A 88 3.45 16.29 3.74
C ARG A 88 2.61 15.77 2.58
N PHE A 89 3.25 15.06 1.65
CA PHE A 89 2.57 14.46 0.51
C PHE A 89 1.72 13.28 0.95
N THR A 90 2.24 12.41 1.82
CA THR A 90 1.48 11.28 2.38
C THR A 90 0.28 11.76 3.19
N VAL A 91 0.45 12.73 4.08
CA VAL A 91 -0.66 13.29 4.88
C VAL A 91 -1.71 13.91 3.97
N GLY A 92 -1.32 14.70 2.97
CA GLY A 92 -2.27 15.29 2.02
C GLY A 92 -3.07 14.24 1.25
N TRP A 93 -2.43 13.13 0.86
CA TRP A 93 -3.14 12.00 0.27
C TRP A 93 -4.08 11.33 1.26
N SER A 94 -3.63 11.00 2.47
CA SER A 94 -4.45 10.37 3.49
C SER A 94 -5.68 11.22 3.84
N GLU A 95 -5.57 12.55 3.93
CA GLU A 95 -6.71 13.45 4.16
C GLU A 95 -7.69 13.47 2.98
N ALA A 96 -7.18 13.53 1.74
CA ALA A 96 -8.02 13.47 0.55
C ALA A 96 -8.77 12.13 0.46
N LEU A 97 -8.08 11.02 0.74
CA LEU A 97 -8.68 9.69 0.74
C LEU A 97 -9.65 9.50 1.90
N ALA A 98 -9.38 10.03 3.09
CA ALA A 98 -10.30 9.98 4.21
C ALA A 98 -11.62 10.70 3.90
N THR A 99 -11.59 11.76 3.08
CA THR A 99 -12.79 12.47 2.63
C THR A 99 -13.61 11.63 1.64
N LEU A 100 -12.94 10.94 0.72
CA LEU A 100 -13.58 10.11 -0.32
C LEU A 100 -14.02 8.74 0.20
N TRP A 101 -13.27 8.19 1.14
CA TRP A 101 -13.44 6.87 1.76
C TRP A 101 -13.31 7.02 3.28
N PRO A 102 -14.41 7.33 4.00
CA PRO A 102 -14.46 7.73 5.42
C PRO A 102 -13.62 6.87 6.38
N GLY A 103 -12.31 7.12 6.44
CA GLY A 103 -11.32 6.30 7.16
C GLY A 103 -11.19 4.86 6.66
N ARG A 104 -11.65 4.52 5.44
CA ARG A 104 -11.61 3.14 4.92
C ARG A 104 -10.36 2.80 4.14
N VAL A 105 -9.78 3.80 3.53
CA VAL A 105 -8.60 3.67 2.70
C VAL A 105 -7.51 4.44 3.38
N ASP A 106 -6.39 3.77 3.62
CA ASP A 106 -5.22 4.37 4.23
C ASP A 106 -3.96 4.00 3.43
N TRP A 107 -2.83 4.57 3.83
CA TRP A 107 -1.52 4.20 3.36
C TRP A 107 -1.19 2.78 3.84
N ILE A 108 -0.91 1.88 2.91
CA ILE A 108 -0.68 0.45 3.15
C ILE A 108 0.71 -0.01 2.68
N GLY A 109 1.60 0.93 2.40
CA GLY A 109 2.97 0.64 2.00
C GLY A 109 3.41 1.35 0.73
N ASN A 110 4.39 0.77 0.04
CA ASN A 110 5.12 1.46 -1.01
C ASN A 110 5.32 0.57 -2.23
N TRP A 111 5.57 1.19 -3.37
CA TRP A 111 6.04 0.48 -4.55
C TRP A 111 7.42 0.98 -4.96
N ILE A 112 8.22 0.12 -5.58
CA ILE A 112 9.53 0.45 -6.15
C ILE A 112 9.69 -0.22 -7.52
N ILE A 113 10.18 0.54 -8.50
CA ILE A 113 10.63 0.05 -9.80
C ILE A 113 12.15 0.05 -9.84
N HIS A 114 12.74 -1.09 -10.18
CA HIS A 114 14.17 -1.25 -10.43
C HIS A 114 14.62 -0.47 -11.67
N PRO A 115 15.89 -0.02 -11.74
CA PRO A 115 16.33 0.88 -12.81
C PRO A 115 16.31 0.26 -14.22
N ASP A 116 16.39 -1.06 -14.34
CA ASP A 116 16.26 -1.80 -15.60
C ASP A 116 14.82 -2.28 -15.87
N SER A 117 13.89 -1.98 -14.96
CA SER A 117 12.50 -2.46 -14.97
C SER A 117 12.39 -3.99 -15.01
N GLN A 118 13.46 -4.73 -14.74
CA GLN A 118 13.48 -6.20 -14.74
C GLN A 118 13.28 -6.74 -13.33
N SER A 119 12.88 -8.00 -13.25
CA SER A 119 12.81 -8.71 -11.97
C SER A 119 14.21 -8.87 -11.41
N ALA A 120 14.52 -8.15 -10.32
CA ALA A 120 15.75 -8.36 -9.57
C ALA A 120 15.70 -9.68 -8.79
N ALA A 121 16.85 -10.21 -8.38
CA ALA A 121 16.88 -11.35 -7.49
C ALA A 121 16.18 -11.02 -6.14
N ALA A 122 15.36 -11.92 -5.60
CA ALA A 122 14.64 -11.75 -4.33
C ALA A 122 15.52 -11.25 -3.17
N LYS A 123 16.80 -11.64 -3.13
CA LYS A 123 17.78 -11.14 -2.15
C LYS A 123 17.94 -9.61 -2.17
N HIS A 124 17.82 -8.97 -3.34
CA HIS A 124 17.82 -7.52 -3.47
C HIS A 124 16.56 -6.92 -2.84
N ASP A 125 15.40 -7.48 -3.15
CA ASP A 125 14.11 -6.99 -2.66
C ASP A 125 14.00 -7.13 -1.14
N HIS A 126 14.48 -8.24 -0.58
CA HIS A 126 14.57 -8.42 0.88
C HIS A 126 15.46 -7.36 1.56
N ARG A 127 16.49 -6.82 0.87
CA ARG A 127 17.26 -5.70 1.41
C ARG A 127 16.44 -4.42 1.42
N LEU A 128 15.65 -4.14 0.39
CA LEU A 128 14.77 -2.98 0.34
C LEU A 128 13.70 -3.05 1.42
N VAL A 129 13.11 -4.23 1.66
CA VAL A 129 12.14 -4.44 2.75
C VAL A 129 12.78 -4.13 4.11
N ARG A 130 13.95 -4.70 4.42
CA ARG A 130 14.68 -4.42 5.67
C ARG A 130 15.10 -2.95 5.81
N GLN A 131 15.48 -2.31 4.70
CA GLN A 131 15.81 -0.88 4.69
C GLN A 131 14.55 -0.06 5.00
N GLY A 132 13.42 -0.36 4.37
CA GLY A 132 12.13 0.29 4.65
C GLY A 132 11.70 0.13 6.11
N HIS A 133 11.88 -1.07 6.68
CA HIS A 133 11.66 -1.32 8.11
C HIS A 133 12.54 -0.45 9.01
N THR A 134 13.84 -0.39 8.72
CA THR A 134 14.81 0.41 9.48
C THR A 134 14.47 1.90 9.43
N LEU A 135 13.93 2.37 8.31
CA LEU A 135 13.50 3.75 8.12
C LEU A 135 12.11 4.06 8.71
N GLY A 136 11.40 3.06 9.24
CA GLY A 136 10.02 3.21 9.74
C GLY A 136 8.99 3.44 8.64
N VAL A 137 9.34 3.10 7.40
CA VAL A 137 8.48 3.23 6.20
C VAL A 137 7.69 1.96 5.93
N LEU A 138 8.18 0.83 6.45
CA LEU A 138 7.49 -0.46 6.43
C LEU A 138 7.37 -1.03 7.84
N ASP A 139 6.23 -1.60 8.15
CA ASP A 139 5.90 -2.37 9.35
C ASP A 139 5.21 -3.69 8.99
N ASP A 140 4.67 -4.40 9.98
CA ASP A 140 3.98 -5.69 9.85
C ASP A 140 2.61 -5.61 9.14
N ARG A 141 2.15 -4.41 8.78
CA ARG A 141 0.87 -4.14 8.12
C ARG A 141 1.03 -3.55 6.72
N SER A 142 2.20 -3.00 6.44
CA SER A 142 2.53 -2.41 5.16
C SER A 142 3.17 -3.43 4.21
N ILE A 143 3.02 -3.21 2.91
CA ILE A 143 3.72 -4.00 1.89
C ILE A 143 4.75 -3.18 1.10
N LEU A 144 5.74 -3.86 0.55
CA LEU A 144 6.54 -3.39 -0.56
C LEU A 144 6.13 -4.12 -1.85
N LEU A 145 5.64 -3.37 -2.84
CA LEU A 145 5.28 -3.90 -4.15
C LEU A 145 6.38 -3.59 -5.18
N ILE A 146 6.79 -4.59 -5.95
CA ILE A 146 7.84 -4.48 -6.96
C ILE A 146 7.25 -4.89 -8.31
N PRO A 147 6.71 -3.93 -9.09
CA PRO A 147 6.36 -4.17 -10.48
C PRO A 147 7.61 -4.32 -11.35
N SER A 148 7.61 -5.30 -12.24
CA SER A 148 8.72 -5.56 -13.16
C SER A 148 8.23 -6.22 -14.45
N TRP A 149 9.09 -6.20 -15.48
CA TRP A 149 8.96 -7.07 -16.64
C TRP A 149 9.69 -8.38 -16.41
N ASN A 150 9.06 -9.48 -16.83
CA ASN A 150 9.67 -10.79 -16.96
C ASN A 150 9.22 -11.39 -18.30
N GLU A 151 10.16 -11.59 -19.22
CA GLU A 151 9.87 -12.11 -20.57
C GLU A 151 8.75 -11.33 -21.31
N GLY A 152 8.67 -10.01 -21.09
CA GLY A 152 7.66 -9.13 -21.69
C GLY A 152 6.28 -9.18 -21.01
N VAL A 153 6.14 -9.96 -19.94
CA VAL A 153 4.95 -10.01 -19.09
C VAL A 153 5.14 -9.09 -17.88
N LEU A 154 4.10 -8.33 -17.56
CA LEU A 154 4.07 -7.50 -16.37
C LEU A 154 3.84 -8.38 -15.14
N GLU A 155 4.79 -8.37 -14.22
CA GLU A 155 4.74 -9.11 -12.96
C GLU A 155 4.76 -8.17 -11.76
N PHE A 156 4.23 -8.66 -10.64
CA PHE A 156 4.21 -7.94 -9.37
C PHE A 156 4.65 -8.90 -8.28
N ARG A 157 5.74 -8.55 -7.58
CA ARG A 157 6.14 -9.24 -6.34
C ARG A 157 5.78 -8.35 -5.17
N SER A 158 5.10 -8.91 -4.18
CA SER A 158 4.73 -8.17 -2.97
C SER A 158 5.41 -8.78 -1.77
N TYR A 159 5.97 -7.93 -0.92
CA TYR A 159 6.66 -8.35 0.29
C TYR A 159 6.04 -7.70 1.52
N THR A 160 5.96 -8.44 2.62
CA THR A 160 5.63 -7.94 3.96
C THR A 160 6.75 -8.28 4.94
N LEU A 161 6.65 -7.81 6.17
CA LEU A 161 7.47 -8.27 7.29
C LEU A 161 6.73 -9.33 8.09
N ASP A 162 7.40 -10.44 8.41
CA ASP A 162 6.92 -11.41 9.39
C ASP A 162 7.10 -10.91 10.84
N GLN A 163 6.72 -11.73 11.82
CA GLN A 163 6.80 -11.37 13.25
C GLN A 163 8.26 -11.20 13.72
N GLU A 164 9.20 -11.82 13.02
CA GLU A 164 10.64 -11.74 13.24
C GLU A 164 11.30 -10.58 12.45
N GLY A 165 10.51 -9.79 11.72
CA GLY A 165 10.98 -8.69 10.89
C GLY A 165 11.77 -9.12 9.65
N GLN A 166 11.59 -10.37 9.19
CA GLN A 166 12.12 -10.84 7.92
C GLN A 166 11.14 -10.55 6.79
N ALA A 167 11.69 -10.38 5.59
CA ALA A 167 10.90 -10.19 4.40
C ALA A 167 10.26 -11.51 3.97
N GLU A 168 8.93 -11.50 3.83
CA GLU A 168 8.13 -12.61 3.32
C GLU A 168 7.43 -12.18 2.02
N GLU A 169 7.45 -13.02 0.99
CA GLU A 169 6.73 -12.75 -0.27
C GLU A 169 5.27 -13.20 -0.14
N LEU A 170 4.35 -12.29 -0.41
CA LEU A 170 2.91 -12.56 -0.47
C LEU A 170 2.49 -12.84 -1.91
N PRO A 171 1.58 -13.81 -2.14
CA PRO A 171 0.86 -13.96 -3.40
C PRO A 171 0.19 -12.64 -3.83
N CYS A 172 0.48 -12.18 -5.04
CA CYS A 172 -0.09 -10.97 -5.62
C CYS A 172 -0.90 -11.30 -6.87
N ARG A 173 -2.14 -10.81 -6.95
CA ARG A 173 -2.99 -10.96 -8.14
C ARG A 173 -3.69 -9.66 -8.53
N VAL A 174 -4.10 -9.58 -9.78
CA VAL A 174 -4.95 -8.48 -10.26
C VAL A 174 -6.42 -8.87 -10.02
N GLY A 175 -7.13 -8.03 -9.28
CA GLY A 175 -8.55 -8.23 -8.98
C GLY A 175 -9.44 -7.79 -10.16
N PRO A 176 -10.62 -8.42 -10.33
CA PRO A 176 -11.54 -8.07 -11.41
C PRO A 176 -12.36 -6.80 -11.11
N ARG A 177 -12.39 -6.37 -9.85
CA ARG A 177 -13.26 -5.28 -9.40
C ARG A 177 -12.80 -3.94 -9.96
N SER A 178 -13.75 -3.18 -10.48
CA SER A 178 -13.58 -1.77 -10.80
C SER A 178 -13.55 -0.91 -9.53
N PRO A 179 -12.96 0.30 -9.57
CA PRO A 179 -13.01 1.24 -8.45
C PRO A 179 -14.45 1.54 -8.00
N LEU A 180 -15.40 1.61 -8.93
CA LEU A 180 -16.80 1.90 -8.63
C LEU A 180 -17.46 0.78 -7.82
N GLU A 181 -17.22 -0.48 -8.17
CA GLU A 181 -17.75 -1.63 -7.42
C GLU A 181 -17.17 -1.68 -6.00
N VAL A 182 -15.87 -1.37 -5.86
CA VAL A 182 -15.25 -1.23 -4.53
C VAL A 182 -15.90 -0.10 -3.75
N MET A 183 -16.13 1.06 -4.36
CA MET A 183 -16.80 2.19 -3.70
C MET A 183 -18.22 1.82 -3.24
N GLN A 184 -18.99 1.13 -4.08
CA GLN A 184 -20.34 0.66 -3.74
C GLN A 184 -20.32 -0.33 -2.58
N THR A 185 -19.41 -1.31 -2.62
CA THR A 185 -19.23 -2.32 -1.56
C THR A 185 -18.84 -1.67 -0.23
N LEU A 186 -17.91 -0.72 -0.28
CA LEU A 186 -17.50 0.03 0.91
C LEU A 186 -18.61 0.95 1.44
N SER A 187 -19.53 1.41 0.59
CA SER A 187 -20.67 2.23 1.02
C SER A 187 -21.76 1.39 1.68
N THR A 188 -22.18 0.28 1.05
CA THR A 188 -23.26 -0.58 1.58
C THR A 188 -22.91 -1.25 2.90
N ALA A 189 -21.64 -1.63 3.09
CA ALA A 189 -21.18 -2.19 4.36
C ALA A 189 -21.28 -1.19 5.55
N ARG A 190 -21.45 0.12 5.29
CA ARG A 190 -21.72 1.12 6.33
C ARG A 190 -23.16 1.01 6.84
N ASP A 191 -24.11 0.94 5.93
CA ASP A 191 -25.54 1.03 6.26
C ASP A 191 -25.98 -0.19 7.05
N ALA A 192 -25.53 -1.39 6.65
CA ALA A 192 -25.82 -2.64 7.35
C ALA A 192 -25.29 -2.70 8.80
N ARG A 193 -24.26 -1.91 9.15
CA ARG A 193 -23.72 -1.84 10.53
C ARG A 193 -24.49 -0.86 11.42
N MET A 194 -25.10 0.18 10.84
CA MET A 194 -25.95 1.10 11.63
C MET A 194 -27.27 0.45 12.04
N GLU A 195 -27.81 -0.43 11.19
CA GLU A 195 -29.08 -1.14 11.47
C GLU A 195 -28.95 -2.28 12.49
N SER A 196 -27.72 -2.75 12.78
CA SER A 196 -27.47 -3.88 13.68
C SER A 196 -26.95 -3.49 15.07
N SER A 197 -26.93 -2.19 15.43
CA SER A 197 -26.70 -1.76 16.81
C SER A 197 -28.00 -1.82 17.61
N PRO A 198 -28.18 -2.78 18.53
CA PRO A 198 -29.34 -2.79 19.42
C PRO A 198 -29.28 -1.58 20.35
N GLU A 199 -30.38 -0.83 20.43
CA GLU A 199 -30.58 0.22 21.44
C GLU A 199 -30.48 -0.45 22.83
N HIS A 200 -29.44 -0.09 23.59
CA HIS A 200 -29.26 -0.43 25.00
C HIS A 200 -29.02 0.85 25.79
#